data_AF-A0A531KP15-F1
#
_entry.id   AF-A0A531KP15-F1
#
_cell.length_a   1.000
_cell.length_b   1.000
_cell.length_c   1.000
_cell.angle_alpha   90.00
_cell.angle_beta   90.00
_cell.angle_gamma   90.00
#
_symmetry.space_group_name_H-M   'P 1'
#
loop_
_entity.id
_entity.type
_entity.pdbx_description
1 polymer ?
#
loop_
_entity_poly.entity_id
_entity_poly.type
_entity_poly.pdbx_seq_one_letter_code
_entity_poly.pdbx_strand_id
1 'polypeptide(L)'
;MATERYNPRASEPKWQKAWDAKQLFEADNDDPRPKYYVLEMFPYPSGRIHIGHTRNYTMGDVVARYKRAKGFNVLHPMGWDAFGMPAENAAMQNKVHPKDWTYQNIAAMREQLKVMGLSLDWAREFATCDVDYYHRQQMLFLDFVEKGLVTRKSSRVNWDPEDMTVLANEQVIDRRGWRSGALVEQRELTQW
;
A
#
# COMPACT_ATOMS: atom_id res chain seq x y z
N MET A 1 34.28 -22.14 -26.12
CA MET A 1 33.51 -22.27 -24.85
C MET A 1 32.06 -22.00 -25.19
N ALA A 2 31.16 -22.95 -24.96
CA ALA A 2 29.74 -22.71 -25.16
C ALA A 2 29.30 -21.62 -24.17
N THR A 3 28.79 -20.50 -24.68
CA THR A 3 28.18 -19.45 -23.87
C THR A 3 27.02 -20.08 -23.12
N GLU A 4 27.18 -20.27 -21.81
CA GLU A 4 26.12 -20.83 -20.97
C GLU A 4 24.91 -19.88 -21.04
N ARG A 5 23.76 -20.39 -21.51
CA ARG A 5 22.57 -19.57 -21.72
C ARG A 5 22.00 -19.16 -20.35
N TYR A 6 21.68 -17.88 -20.19
CA TYR A 6 21.06 -17.36 -18.97
C TYR A 6 19.81 -18.17 -18.59
N ASN A 7 19.76 -18.65 -17.34
CA ASN A 7 18.62 -19.35 -16.77
C ASN A 7 18.01 -18.52 -15.60
N PRO A 8 16.87 -17.83 -15.81
CA PRO A 8 16.22 -17.05 -14.77
C PRO A 8 15.82 -17.88 -13.55
N ARG A 9 15.29 -19.09 -13.76
CA ARG A 9 14.81 -19.98 -12.69
C ARG A 9 15.91 -20.39 -11.71
N ALA A 10 17.16 -20.45 -12.18
CA ALA A 10 18.32 -20.72 -11.34
C ALA A 10 18.96 -19.43 -10.79
N SER A 11 18.99 -18.37 -11.59
CA SER A 11 19.74 -17.14 -11.28
C SER A 11 19.00 -16.21 -10.32
N GLU A 12 17.69 -16.01 -10.51
CA GLU A 12 16.91 -15.03 -9.73
C GLU A 12 16.84 -15.41 -8.24
N PRO A 13 16.45 -16.66 -7.85
CA PRO A 13 16.40 -17.03 -6.44
C PRO A 13 17.78 -17.01 -5.78
N LYS A 14 18.85 -17.32 -6.53
CA LYS A 14 20.23 -17.26 -6.06
C LYS A 14 20.59 -15.83 -5.61
N TRP A 15 20.29 -14.84 -6.45
CA TRP A 15 20.64 -13.45 -6.16
C TRP A 15 19.73 -12.83 -5.09
N GLN A 16 18.42 -13.10 -5.14
CA GLN A 16 17.48 -12.67 -4.09
C GLN A 16 17.95 -13.16 -2.71
N LYS A 17 18.26 -14.47 -2.59
CA LYS A 17 18.81 -15.04 -1.35
C LYS A 17 20.12 -14.37 -0.91
N ALA A 18 21.00 -14.03 -1.84
CA ALA A 18 22.27 -13.37 -1.54
C ALA A 18 22.08 -11.93 -1.05
N TRP A 19 21.07 -11.21 -1.57
CA TRP A 19 20.73 -9.86 -1.13
C TRP A 19 20.06 -9.87 0.25
N ASP A 20 19.13 -10.79 0.46
CA ASP A 20 18.41 -10.95 1.73
C ASP A 20 19.34 -11.39 2.86
N ALA A 21 20.22 -12.37 2.62
CA ALA A 21 21.18 -12.84 3.61
C ALA A 21 22.19 -11.75 4.06
N LYS A 22 22.36 -10.71 3.24
CA LYS A 22 23.21 -9.55 3.53
C LYS A 22 22.40 -8.32 3.94
N GLN A 23 21.07 -8.42 4.02
CA GLN A 23 20.16 -7.32 4.33
C GLN A 23 20.46 -6.07 3.48
N LEU A 24 20.83 -6.25 2.20
CA LEU A 24 21.42 -5.19 1.37
C LEU A 24 20.52 -3.97 1.17
N PHE A 25 19.22 -4.15 1.33
CA PHE A 25 18.21 -3.13 1.06
C PHE A 25 17.69 -2.42 2.30
N GLU A 26 18.03 -2.90 3.49
CA GLU A 26 17.69 -2.22 4.74
C GLU A 26 18.41 -0.87 4.83
N ALA A 27 17.69 0.16 5.25
CA ALA A 27 18.21 1.50 5.42
C ALA A 27 18.46 1.80 6.90
N ASP A 28 19.72 2.08 7.24
CA ASP A 28 20.14 2.47 8.58
C ASP A 28 19.95 3.98 8.79
N ASN A 29 19.37 4.38 9.93
CA ASN A 29 19.15 5.79 10.24
C ASN A 29 20.46 6.53 10.57
N ASP A 30 21.48 5.79 11.03
CA ASP A 30 22.78 6.32 11.47
C ASP A 30 23.85 6.25 10.36
N ASP A 31 23.47 5.83 9.15
CA ASP A 31 24.37 5.76 8.01
C ASP A 31 24.90 7.17 7.62
N PRO A 32 26.23 7.36 7.50
CA PRO A 32 26.82 8.65 7.18
C PRO A 32 26.64 9.08 5.72
N ARG A 33 26.18 8.19 4.83
CA ARG A 33 25.96 8.50 3.41
C ARG A 33 24.77 9.45 3.24
N PRO A 34 24.73 10.22 2.12
CA PRO A 34 23.57 11.06 1.82
C PRO A 34 22.27 10.25 1.72
N LYS A 35 21.22 10.73 2.39
CA LYS A 35 19.90 10.07 2.43
C LYS A 35 19.17 10.22 1.09
N TYR A 36 18.42 9.19 0.71
CA TYR A 36 17.48 9.26 -0.40
C TYR A 36 16.24 8.42 -0.09
N TYR A 37 15.04 8.96 -0.29
CA TYR A 37 13.79 8.24 -0.06
C TYR A 37 13.08 8.05 -1.40
N VAL A 38 12.96 6.79 -1.84
CA VAL A 38 12.14 6.37 -2.98
C VAL A 38 10.84 5.78 -2.44
N LEU A 39 9.71 6.24 -2.94
CA LEU A 39 8.40 5.76 -2.51
C LEU A 39 7.45 5.68 -3.71
N GLU A 40 6.83 4.52 -3.87
CA GLU A 40 5.62 4.34 -4.66
C GLU A 40 4.38 4.31 -3.76
N MET A 41 3.23 4.57 -4.35
CA MET A 41 1.96 4.32 -3.68
C MET A 41 1.84 2.82 -3.37
N PHE A 42 1.79 2.52 -2.08
CA PHE A 42 1.66 1.17 -1.53
C PHE A 42 0.27 0.58 -1.84
N PRO A 43 0.14 -0.74 -2.06
CA PRO A 43 -1.06 -1.33 -2.65
C PRO A 43 -2.17 -1.58 -1.63
N TYR A 44 -3.41 -1.59 -2.14
CA TYR A 44 -4.53 -2.23 -1.43
C TYR A 44 -4.37 -3.76 -1.47
N PRO A 45 -4.48 -4.48 -0.32
CA PRO A 45 -4.41 -5.94 -0.27
C PRO A 45 -5.76 -6.58 -0.65
N SER A 46 -6.28 -6.25 -1.84
CA SER A 46 -7.58 -6.70 -2.33
C SER A 46 -7.53 -8.02 -3.10
N GLY A 47 -6.34 -8.59 -3.31
CA GLY A 47 -6.17 -9.87 -4.02
C GLY A 47 -4.71 -10.15 -4.38
N ARG A 48 -4.42 -10.27 -5.67
CA ARG A 48 -3.08 -10.54 -6.21
C ARG A 48 -2.49 -9.30 -6.87
N ILE A 49 -1.16 -9.24 -6.98
CA ILE A 49 -0.53 -8.21 -7.81
C ILE A 49 -0.97 -8.36 -9.27
N HIS A 50 -0.95 -7.25 -10.01
CA HIS A 50 -1.33 -7.17 -11.42
C HIS A 50 -0.29 -6.35 -12.18
N ILE A 51 -0.32 -6.34 -13.51
CA ILE A 51 0.74 -5.72 -14.32
C ILE A 51 0.95 -4.21 -14.03
N GLY A 52 -0.10 -3.50 -13.60
CA GLY A 52 0.02 -2.13 -13.11
C GLY A 52 0.96 -1.97 -11.90
N HIS A 53 0.90 -2.89 -10.93
CA HIS A 53 1.81 -2.93 -9.79
C HIS A 53 3.25 -3.16 -10.26
N THR A 54 3.44 -4.10 -11.19
CA THR A 54 4.75 -4.36 -11.79
C THR A 54 5.34 -3.11 -12.41
N ARG A 55 4.56 -2.38 -13.22
CA ARG A 55 5.01 -1.12 -13.82
C ARG A 55 5.42 -0.09 -12.76
N ASN A 56 4.58 0.10 -11.73
CA ASN A 56 4.79 1.09 -10.70
C ASN A 56 6.08 0.80 -9.89
N TYR A 57 6.17 -0.39 -9.30
CA TYR A 57 7.25 -0.74 -8.38
C TYR A 57 8.59 -1.00 -9.09
N THR A 58 8.57 -1.39 -10.36
CA THR A 58 9.82 -1.49 -11.14
C THR A 58 10.45 -0.11 -11.36
N MET A 59 9.63 0.94 -11.51
CA MET A 59 10.16 2.29 -11.75
C MET A 59 10.90 2.84 -10.53
N GLY A 60 10.33 2.72 -9.33
CA GLY A 60 11.05 3.15 -8.13
C GLY A 60 12.21 2.22 -7.81
N ASP A 61 12.12 0.90 -8.07
CA ASP A 61 13.27 -0.01 -7.92
C ASP A 61 14.48 0.39 -8.77
N VAL A 62 14.27 0.79 -10.03
CA VAL A 62 15.35 1.29 -10.89
C VAL A 62 16.01 2.53 -10.27
N VAL A 63 15.22 3.47 -9.76
CA VAL A 63 15.74 4.68 -9.10
C VAL A 63 16.47 4.35 -7.80
N ALA A 64 15.90 3.46 -6.96
CA ALA A 64 16.48 3.05 -5.69
C ALA A 64 17.83 2.36 -5.89
N ARG A 65 17.92 1.41 -6.83
CA ARG A 65 19.17 0.73 -7.19
C ARG A 65 20.19 1.69 -7.78
N TYR A 66 19.78 2.60 -8.67
CA TYR A 66 20.65 3.62 -9.22
C TYR A 66 21.24 4.51 -8.12
N LYS A 67 20.42 5.01 -7.19
CA LYS A 67 20.86 5.86 -6.08
C LYS A 67 21.77 5.11 -5.11
N ARG A 68 21.46 3.85 -4.78
CA ARG A 68 22.32 3.01 -3.93
C ARG A 68 23.70 2.81 -4.59
N ALA A 69 23.74 2.55 -5.89
CA ALA A 69 25.00 2.45 -6.66
C ALA A 69 25.78 3.78 -6.73
N LYS A 70 25.09 4.92 -6.62
CA LYS A 70 25.70 6.26 -6.52
C LYS A 70 26.18 6.62 -5.10
N GLY A 71 26.08 5.70 -4.15
CA GLY A 71 26.59 5.88 -2.78
C GLY A 71 25.61 6.54 -1.81
N PHE A 72 24.31 6.58 -2.13
CA PHE A 72 23.28 7.06 -1.21
C PHE A 72 22.85 5.96 -0.22
N ASN A 73 22.46 6.36 0.99
CA ASN A 73 21.66 5.52 1.89
C ASN A 73 20.18 5.64 1.49
N VAL A 74 19.65 4.60 0.86
CA VAL A 74 18.34 4.63 0.22
C VAL A 74 17.31 3.93 1.10
N LEU A 75 16.31 4.68 1.56
CA LEU A 75 15.06 4.12 2.08
C LEU A 75 14.11 3.86 0.89
N HIS A 76 13.73 2.60 0.72
CA HIS A 76 12.78 2.16 -0.30
C HIS A 76 11.80 1.16 0.36
N PRO A 77 10.76 1.64 1.05
CA PRO A 77 9.89 0.82 1.87
C PRO A 77 8.68 0.30 1.09
N MET A 78 7.96 -0.64 1.70
CA MET A 78 6.65 -1.09 1.23
C MET A 78 5.70 -1.18 2.43
N GLY A 79 4.41 -1.03 2.18
CA GLY A 79 3.37 -1.23 3.19
C GLY A 79 2.08 -1.72 2.54
N TRP A 80 1.00 -1.75 3.30
CA TRP A 80 -0.30 -2.20 2.83
C TRP A 80 -1.40 -1.22 3.22
N ASP A 81 -2.13 -0.72 2.23
CA ASP A 81 -3.28 0.15 2.46
C ASP A 81 -4.50 -0.73 2.73
N ALA A 82 -4.61 -1.15 3.99
CA ALA A 82 -5.31 -2.35 4.41
C ALA A 82 -6.72 -2.10 4.99
N PHE A 83 -7.19 -0.85 5.00
CA PHE A 83 -8.54 -0.48 5.42
C PHE A 83 -9.46 -0.15 4.24
N GLY A 84 -10.76 -0.06 4.54
CA GLY A 84 -11.78 0.50 3.67
C GLY A 84 -12.47 -0.52 2.78
N MET A 85 -13.39 0.02 1.97
CA MET A 85 -14.31 -0.73 1.12
C MET A 85 -13.68 -1.83 0.24
N PRO A 86 -12.45 -1.71 -0.33
CA PRO A 86 -11.98 -2.77 -1.24
C PRO A 86 -11.70 -4.08 -0.51
N ALA A 87 -11.11 -4.01 0.69
CA ALA A 87 -10.87 -5.18 1.51
C ALA A 87 -12.19 -5.72 2.08
N GLU A 88 -13.08 -4.84 2.55
CA GLU A 88 -14.37 -5.22 3.11
C GLU A 88 -15.30 -5.89 2.10
N ASN A 89 -15.50 -5.30 0.91
CA ASN A 89 -16.37 -5.86 -0.13
C ASN A 89 -15.85 -7.22 -0.61
N ALA A 90 -14.53 -7.36 -0.79
CA ALA A 90 -13.93 -8.62 -1.21
C ALA A 90 -14.07 -9.70 -0.13
N ALA A 91 -13.89 -9.35 1.15
CA ALA A 91 -14.09 -10.27 2.26
C ALA A 91 -15.56 -10.71 2.38
N MET A 92 -16.51 -9.79 2.22
CA MET A 92 -17.95 -10.07 2.20
C MET A 92 -18.34 -11.03 1.08
N GLN A 93 -17.87 -10.78 -0.15
CA GLN A 93 -18.12 -11.66 -1.30
C GLN A 93 -17.61 -13.08 -1.07
N ASN A 94 -16.46 -13.22 -0.39
CA ASN A 94 -15.85 -14.51 -0.07
C ASN A 94 -16.32 -15.09 1.27
N LYS A 95 -17.24 -14.43 1.98
CA LYS A 95 -17.81 -14.87 3.26
C LYS A 95 -16.75 -15.15 4.33
N VAL A 96 -15.72 -14.31 4.38
CA VAL A 96 -14.63 -14.39 5.35
C VAL A 96 -14.52 -13.09 6.14
N HIS A 97 -13.90 -13.15 7.31
CA HIS A 97 -13.68 -11.94 8.11
C HIS A 97 -12.68 -11.01 7.38
N PRO A 98 -12.93 -9.68 7.28
CA PRO A 98 -12.05 -8.75 6.56
C PRO A 98 -10.60 -8.79 7.01
N LYS A 99 -10.37 -8.93 8.33
CA LYS A 99 -9.02 -9.10 8.89
C LYS A 99 -8.28 -10.29 8.26
N ASP A 100 -8.91 -11.46 8.24
CA ASP A 100 -8.27 -12.69 7.76
C ASP A 100 -8.01 -12.61 6.25
N TRP A 101 -8.98 -12.07 5.50
CA TRP A 101 -8.85 -11.81 4.07
C TRP A 101 -7.67 -10.89 3.75
N THR A 102 -7.60 -9.76 4.47
CA THR A 102 -6.53 -8.76 4.31
C THR A 102 -5.16 -9.37 4.57
N TYR A 103 -4.94 -10.08 5.68
CA TYR A 103 -3.62 -10.64 5.97
C TYR A 103 -3.25 -11.81 5.03
N GLN A 104 -4.22 -12.60 4.56
CA GLN A 104 -3.97 -13.61 3.54
C GLN A 104 -3.49 -12.97 2.22
N ASN A 105 -4.12 -11.88 1.80
CA ASN A 105 -3.72 -11.16 0.59
C ASN A 105 -2.37 -10.46 0.77
N ILE A 106 -2.11 -9.84 1.94
CA ILE A 106 -0.80 -9.26 2.28
C ILE A 106 0.29 -10.33 2.12
N ALA A 107 0.10 -11.51 2.73
CA ALA A 107 1.08 -12.59 2.63
C ALA A 107 1.30 -13.04 1.17
N ALA A 108 0.23 -13.22 0.40
CA ALA A 108 0.32 -13.61 -1.00
C ALA A 108 1.01 -12.56 -1.87
N MET A 109 0.64 -11.28 -1.72
CA MET A 109 1.22 -10.17 -2.47
C MET A 109 2.68 -9.94 -2.08
N ARG A 110 3.04 -10.06 -0.79
CA ARG A 110 4.42 -9.98 -0.32
C ARG A 110 5.31 -10.98 -1.05
N GLU A 111 4.90 -12.25 -1.09
CA GLU A 111 5.68 -13.28 -1.77
C GLU A 111 5.77 -13.03 -3.28
N GLN A 112 4.70 -12.53 -3.92
CA GLN A 112 4.73 -12.13 -5.32
C GLN A 112 5.70 -10.97 -5.59
N LEU A 113 5.72 -9.95 -4.73
CA LEU A 113 6.64 -8.81 -4.83
C LEU A 113 8.10 -9.24 -4.60
N LYS A 114 8.35 -10.16 -3.66
CA LYS A 114 9.69 -10.72 -3.44
C LYS A 114 10.21 -11.47 -4.66
N VAL A 115 9.36 -12.24 -5.34
CA VAL A 115 9.72 -12.95 -6.59
C VAL A 115 10.16 -11.97 -7.68
N MET A 116 9.61 -10.75 -7.72
CA MET A 116 10.04 -9.72 -8.67
C MET A 116 11.46 -9.19 -8.40
N GLY A 117 12.04 -9.47 -7.24
CA GLY A 117 13.40 -9.03 -6.88
C GLY A 117 13.53 -7.53 -6.64
N LEU A 118 12.47 -6.87 -6.16
CA LEU A 118 12.49 -5.44 -5.80
C LEU A 118 13.43 -5.18 -4.61
N SER A 119 14.12 -4.05 -4.61
CA SER A 119 15.07 -3.60 -3.57
C SER A 119 14.37 -2.92 -2.39
N LEU A 120 13.38 -3.60 -1.82
CA LEU A 120 12.55 -3.08 -0.73
C LEU A 120 13.16 -3.37 0.65
N ASP A 121 13.01 -2.41 1.56
CA ASP A 121 13.31 -2.55 2.98
C ASP A 121 12.09 -3.18 3.71
N TRP A 122 12.06 -4.50 3.75
CA TRP A 122 10.99 -5.26 4.42
C TRP A 122 11.03 -5.13 5.96
N ALA A 123 12.13 -4.67 6.55
CA ALA A 123 12.19 -4.41 7.99
C ALA A 123 11.31 -3.23 8.42
N ARG A 124 10.89 -2.39 7.45
CA ARG A 124 9.99 -1.25 7.63
C ARG A 124 8.59 -1.49 7.08
N GLU A 125 8.24 -2.74 6.82
CA GLU A 125 6.89 -3.12 6.38
C GLU A 125 5.84 -2.78 7.43
N PHE A 126 4.69 -2.24 7.00
CA PHE A 126 3.56 -1.95 7.87
C PHE A 126 2.23 -2.21 7.15
N ALA A 127 1.15 -2.47 7.90
CA ALA A 127 -0.21 -2.42 7.37
C ALA A 127 -1.01 -1.34 8.09
N THR A 128 -1.80 -0.55 7.36
CA THR A 128 -2.57 0.55 7.95
C THR A 128 -3.66 0.06 8.92
N CYS A 129 -4.04 -1.21 8.83
CA CYS A 129 -4.98 -1.86 9.74
C CYS A 129 -4.37 -2.34 11.06
N ASP A 130 -3.05 -2.26 11.24
CA ASP A 130 -2.39 -2.63 12.49
C ASP A 130 -2.64 -1.58 13.57
N VAL A 131 -2.83 -2.03 14.82
CA VAL A 131 -3.02 -1.16 15.99
C VAL A 131 -1.89 -0.16 16.10
N ASP A 132 -0.65 -0.61 15.92
CA ASP A 132 0.56 0.21 15.99
C ASP A 132 0.60 1.33 14.94
N TYR A 133 -0.17 1.19 13.85
CA TYR A 133 -0.33 2.22 12.83
C TYR A 133 -1.51 3.14 13.15
N TYR A 134 -2.74 2.60 13.21
CA TYR A 134 -3.93 3.46 13.26
C TYR A 134 -4.09 4.21 14.58
N HIS A 135 -3.49 3.75 15.70
CA HIS A 135 -3.54 4.53 16.94
C HIS A 135 -2.81 5.88 16.77
N ARG A 136 -1.76 5.94 15.93
CA ARG A 136 -1.08 7.20 15.60
C ARG A 136 -2.00 8.13 14.80
N GLN A 137 -2.79 7.57 13.88
CA GLN A 137 -3.80 8.33 13.14
C GLN A 137 -4.91 8.85 14.07
N GLN A 138 -5.36 8.07 15.05
CA GLN A 138 -6.31 8.53 16.07
C GLN A 138 -5.73 9.68 16.91
N MET A 139 -4.47 9.58 17.33
CA MET A 139 -3.80 10.68 18.04
C MET A 139 -3.71 11.96 17.20
N LEU A 140 -3.36 11.84 15.92
CA LEU A 140 -3.31 12.98 14.99
C LEU A 140 -4.69 13.62 14.81
N PHE A 141 -5.74 12.80 14.69
CA PHE A 141 -7.12 13.28 14.59
C PHE A 141 -7.52 14.09 15.84
N LEU A 142 -7.20 13.59 17.03
CA LEU A 142 -7.49 14.30 18.29
C LEU A 142 -6.73 15.63 18.38
N ASP A 143 -5.43 15.66 18.03
CA ASP A 143 -4.65 16.91 17.97
C ASP A 143 -5.27 17.93 17.00
N PHE A 144 -5.79 17.46 15.86
CA PHE A 144 -6.49 18.32 14.90
C PHE A 144 -7.84 18.83 15.43
N VAL A 145 -8.59 18.01 16.17
CA VAL A 145 -9.82 18.45 16.84
C VAL A 145 -9.51 19.54 17.87
N GLU A 146 -8.50 19.33 18.71
CA GLU A 146 -8.09 20.29 19.75
C GLU A 146 -7.65 21.64 19.15
N LYS A 147 -7.01 21.61 17.98
CA LYS A 147 -6.57 22.80 17.24
C LYS A 147 -7.67 23.42 16.35
N GLY A 148 -8.87 22.86 16.33
CA GLY A 148 -9.98 23.34 15.50
C GLY A 148 -9.81 23.12 13.99
N LEU A 149 -8.92 22.20 13.59
CA LEU A 149 -8.69 21.81 12.20
C LEU A 149 -9.69 20.76 11.70
N VAL A 150 -10.33 20.03 12.62
CA VAL A 150 -11.42 19.09 12.35
C VAL A 150 -12.68 19.61 13.05
N THR A 151 -13.80 19.60 12.35
CA THR A 151 -15.07 20.11 12.88
C THR A 151 -16.22 19.20 12.51
N ARG A 152 -17.06 18.86 13.49
CA ARG A 152 -18.26 18.06 13.26
C ARG A 152 -19.42 18.98 12.86
N LYS A 153 -20.01 18.77 11.68
CA LYS A 153 -21.11 19.60 11.18
C LYS A 153 -22.14 18.76 10.41
N SER A 154 -23.39 19.24 10.38
CA SER A 154 -24.38 18.73 9.43
C SER A 154 -23.97 19.15 8.03
N SER A 155 -23.86 18.19 7.11
CA SER A 155 -23.65 18.47 5.70
C SER A 155 -24.56 17.58 4.87
N ARG A 156 -24.96 18.10 3.71
CA ARG A 156 -25.40 17.23 2.63
C ARG A 156 -24.19 16.42 2.18
N VAL A 157 -24.36 15.12 2.10
CA VAL A 157 -23.34 14.16 1.70
C VAL A 157 -23.86 13.29 0.57
N ASN A 158 -22.93 12.84 -0.26
CA ASN A 158 -23.17 11.82 -1.27
C ASN A 158 -23.36 10.48 -0.57
N TRP A 159 -24.51 9.85 -0.74
CA TRP A 159 -24.81 8.54 -0.18
C TRP A 159 -24.91 7.51 -1.31
N ASP A 160 -24.15 6.43 -1.19
CA ASP A 160 -24.28 5.26 -2.07
C ASP A 160 -25.27 4.27 -1.44
N PRO A 161 -26.44 4.03 -2.07
CA PRO A 161 -27.46 3.15 -1.50
C PRO A 161 -27.11 1.66 -1.62
N GLU A 162 -26.12 1.29 -2.44
CA GLU A 162 -25.71 -0.09 -2.63
C GLU A 162 -24.54 -0.45 -1.71
N ASP A 163 -23.51 0.41 -1.67
CA ASP A 163 -22.39 0.29 -0.73
C ASP A 163 -22.78 0.71 0.70
N MET A 164 -23.97 1.31 0.89
CA MET A 164 -24.53 1.76 2.17
C MET A 164 -23.57 2.63 2.97
N THR A 165 -22.92 3.58 2.28
CA THR A 165 -21.88 4.43 2.84
C THR A 165 -21.90 5.84 2.27
N VAL A 166 -21.22 6.76 2.96
CA VAL A 166 -20.98 8.11 2.48
C VAL A 166 -19.78 8.11 1.52
N LEU A 167 -19.92 8.80 0.39
CA LEU A 167 -18.85 9.00 -0.58
C LEU A 167 -18.31 10.44 -0.53
N ALA A 168 -17.01 10.60 -0.68
CA ALA A 168 -16.41 11.90 -0.96
C ALA A 168 -16.79 12.36 -2.39
N ASN A 169 -16.60 13.65 -2.71
CA ASN A 169 -16.92 14.17 -4.04
C ASN A 169 -16.08 13.48 -5.14
N GLU A 170 -14.84 13.15 -4.82
CA GLU A 170 -13.87 12.48 -5.70
C GLU A 170 -14.26 11.02 -5.99
N GLN A 171 -15.17 10.45 -5.20
CA GLN A 171 -15.70 9.09 -5.33
C GLN A 171 -17.03 9.04 -6.09
N VAL A 172 -17.52 10.18 -6.61
CA VAL A 172 -18.73 10.27 -7.43
C VAL A 172 -18.35 10.60 -8.87
N ILE A 173 -18.56 9.66 -9.78
CA ILE A 173 -18.26 9.80 -11.21
C ILE A 173 -19.59 9.78 -11.97
N ASP A 174 -19.90 10.83 -12.73
CA ASP A 174 -21.16 10.97 -13.48
C ASP A 174 -22.42 10.73 -12.61
N ARG A 175 -22.39 11.26 -11.38
CA ARG A 175 -23.44 11.11 -10.34
C ARG A 175 -23.64 9.68 -9.84
N ARG A 176 -22.65 8.81 -10.05
CA ARG A 176 -22.66 7.43 -9.61
C ARG A 176 -21.50 7.12 -8.69
N GLY A 177 -21.70 6.17 -7.78
CA GLY A 177 -20.61 5.68 -6.93
C GLY A 177 -19.52 5.08 -7.80
N TRP A 178 -18.26 5.45 -7.54
CA TRP A 178 -17.11 5.03 -8.35
C TRP A 178 -16.89 3.50 -8.43
N ARG A 179 -17.54 2.73 -7.55
CA ARG A 179 -17.46 1.26 -7.51
C ARG A 179 -18.76 0.56 -7.81
N SER A 180 -19.81 0.88 -7.05
CA SER A 180 -21.14 0.30 -7.25
C SER A 180 -21.71 0.65 -8.64
N GLY A 181 -21.38 1.84 -9.16
CA GLY A 181 -22.07 2.42 -10.30
C GLY A 181 -23.52 2.84 -9.98
N ALA A 182 -23.96 2.73 -8.72
CA ALA A 182 -25.29 3.11 -8.28
C ALA A 182 -25.48 4.64 -8.34
N LEU A 183 -26.71 5.10 -8.57
CA LEU A 183 -27.02 6.52 -8.52
C LEU A 183 -26.88 7.03 -7.08
N VAL A 184 -26.08 8.09 -6.92
CA VAL A 184 -25.81 8.69 -5.62
C VAL A 184 -27.00 9.54 -5.17
N GLU A 185 -27.40 9.34 -3.91
CA GLU A 185 -28.41 10.15 -3.24
C GLU A 185 -27.76 11.29 -2.44
N GLN A 186 -28.52 12.36 -2.18
CA GLN A 186 -28.13 13.38 -1.21
C GLN A 186 -28.81 13.10 0.12
N ARG A 187 -28.01 12.90 1.17
CA ARG A 187 -28.52 12.77 2.54
C ARG A 187 -27.92 13.82 3.43
N GLU A 188 -28.70 14.31 4.39
CA GLU A 188 -28.17 15.20 5.42
C GLU A 188 -27.71 14.36 6.60
N LEU A 189 -26.40 14.38 6.87
CA LEU A 189 -25.79 13.61 7.95
C LEU A 189 -24.80 14.50 8.71
N THR A 190 -24.74 14.31 10.02
CA THR A 190 -23.70 14.92 10.85
C THR A 190 -22.42 14.10 10.75
N GLN A 191 -21.45 14.60 10.01
CA GLN A 191 -20.15 13.97 9.77
C GLN A 191 -19.03 14.76 10.47
N TRP A 192 -17.88 14.10 10.65
CA TRP A 192 -16.63 14.74 11.06
C TRP A 192 -15.96 15.47 9.90
#